data_AF-X1IGR4-F1
#
_entry.id   AF-X1IGR4-F1
#
_cell.length_a   1.000
_cell.length_b   1.000
_cell.length_c   1.000
_cell.angle_alpha   90.00
_cell.angle_beta   90.00
_cell.angle_gamma   90.00
#
_symmetry.space_group_name_H-M   'P 1'
#
loop_
_entity.id
_entity.type
_entity.pdbx_description
1 polymer ?
#
loop_
_entity_poly.entity_id
_entity_poly.type
_entity_poly.pdbx_seq_one_letter_code
_entity_poly.pdbx_strand_id
1 'polypeptide(L)'
;MKSKKRVLTLLTIIVVFLISNTSYITFNCNNGNHLKPQKKDQIQIKRSGTWNLTGSPILIDDLDVNLNWSKTALENDWCSGSGTWDNPYKIENVTIDGQSLNSCIEIKNSNVYFIIQNCIVYNSGPSDESGLYLFNVNNSRIINSTCSNNNNYNFGIRLSSSNNITIFGNVANNNYHGILLENS
;
A
#
# COMPACT_ATOMS: atom_id res chain seq x y z
N MET A 1 15.03 -22.78 -59.03
CA MET A 1 16.19 -22.01 -58.46
C MET A 1 15.86 -20.56 -58.08
N LYS A 2 15.02 -19.83 -58.84
CA LYS A 2 14.61 -18.44 -58.53
C LYS A 2 13.80 -18.27 -57.22
N SER A 3 12.91 -19.22 -56.86
CA SER A 3 12.08 -19.13 -55.65
C SER A 3 12.88 -19.27 -54.36
N LYS A 4 13.82 -20.22 -54.30
CA LYS A 4 14.72 -20.41 -53.15
C LYS A 4 15.59 -19.18 -52.88
N LYS A 5 16.06 -18.49 -53.94
CA LYS A 5 16.80 -17.23 -53.81
C LYS A 5 15.92 -16.12 -53.22
N ARG A 6 14.66 -15.98 -53.64
CA ARG A 6 13.71 -14.98 -53.08
C ARG A 6 13.39 -15.22 -51.61
N VAL A 7 13.17 -16.47 -51.20
CA VAL A 7 12.94 -16.83 -49.79
C VAL A 7 14.15 -16.51 -48.93
N LEU A 8 15.36 -16.82 -49.41
CA LEU A 8 16.59 -16.48 -48.70
C LEU A 8 16.78 -14.96 -48.55
N THR A 9 16.48 -14.18 -49.59
CA THR A 9 16.52 -12.70 -49.53
C THR A 9 15.51 -12.14 -48.52
N LEU A 10 14.29 -12.68 -48.47
CA LEU A 10 13.27 -12.27 -47.49
C LEU A 10 13.70 -12.58 -46.05
N LEU A 11 14.28 -13.75 -45.80
CA LEU A 11 14.79 -14.12 -44.48
C LEU A 11 15.94 -13.20 -44.02
N THR A 12 16.84 -12.81 -44.92
CA THR A 12 17.93 -11.89 -44.57
C THR A 12 17.44 -10.49 -44.19
N ILE A 13 16.39 -9.98 -44.84
CA ILE A 13 15.82 -8.65 -44.52
C ILE A 13 15.17 -8.65 -43.13
N ILE A 14 14.47 -9.72 -42.77
CA ILE A 14 13.83 -9.87 -41.45
C ILE A 14 14.89 -9.88 -40.33
N VAL A 15 15.99 -10.61 -40.53
CA VAL A 15 17.07 -10.67 -39.54
C VAL A 15 17.73 -9.30 -39.35
N VAL A 16 17.96 -8.54 -40.43
CA VAL A 16 18.49 -7.17 -40.33
C VAL A 16 17.54 -6.25 -39.56
N PHE A 17 16.23 -6.38 -39.76
CA PHE A 17 15.20 -5.58 -39.06
C PHE A 17 15.12 -5.89 -37.56
N LEU A 18 15.40 -7.14 -37.16
CA LEU A 18 15.45 -7.54 -35.75
C LEU A 18 16.71 -7.00 -35.05
N ILE A 19 17.84 -6.92 -35.75
CA ILE A 19 19.10 -6.41 -35.20
C ILE A 19 19.09 -4.88 -35.12
N SER A 20 18.39 -4.17 -36.02
CA SER A 20 18.31 -2.70 -35.99
C SER A 20 17.48 -2.14 -34.84
N ASN A 21 16.69 -2.96 -34.14
CA ASN A 21 15.87 -2.54 -32.99
C ASN A 21 16.57 -2.68 -31.64
N THR A 22 17.83 -3.12 -31.59
CA THR A 22 18.61 -3.05 -30.36
C THR A 22 19.27 -1.68 -30.23
N SER A 23 18.44 -0.64 -30.13
CA SER A 23 18.88 0.64 -29.60
C SER A 23 19.20 0.44 -28.12
N TYR A 24 20.48 0.26 -27.81
CA TYR A 24 20.99 0.23 -26.45
C TYR A 24 20.61 1.56 -25.77
N ILE A 25 19.69 1.53 -24.82
CA ILE A 25 19.46 2.66 -23.90
C ILE A 25 20.67 2.72 -22.98
N THR A 26 21.72 3.41 -23.39
CA THR A 26 22.79 3.84 -22.49
C THR A 26 22.28 5.00 -21.65
N PHE A 27 21.99 4.76 -20.37
CA PHE A 27 21.84 5.83 -19.38
C PHE A 27 23.20 6.46 -19.12
N ASN A 28 23.47 7.56 -19.83
CA ASN A 28 24.65 8.37 -19.62
C ASN A 28 24.38 9.37 -18.48
N CYS A 29 24.79 9.05 -17.25
CA CYS A 29 24.72 10.00 -16.14
C CYS A 29 26.03 10.80 -16.08
N ASN A 30 26.22 11.71 -17.02
CA ASN A 30 27.27 12.72 -16.97
C ASN A 30 26.63 14.08 -16.70
N ASN A 31 26.45 14.41 -15.43
CA ASN A 31 26.30 15.81 -14.99
C ASN A 31 27.44 16.15 -14.03
N GLY A 32 28.68 16.03 -14.52
CA GLY A 32 29.82 16.74 -13.96
C GLY A 32 29.87 18.14 -14.54
N ASN A 33 29.06 19.05 -14.02
CA ASN A 33 29.29 20.49 -14.07
C ASN A 33 28.64 21.12 -12.85
N HIS A 34 29.45 21.29 -11.81
CA HIS A 34 29.11 22.06 -10.61
C HIS A 34 28.83 23.51 -10.97
N LEU A 35 27.56 23.82 -11.25
CA LEU A 35 27.02 25.14 -10.97
C LEU A 35 26.65 25.15 -9.49
N LYS A 36 27.37 25.94 -8.68
CA LYS A 36 27.00 26.17 -7.28
C LYS A 36 25.58 26.74 -7.24
N PRO A 37 24.60 26.07 -6.60
CA PRO A 37 23.27 26.65 -6.47
C PRO A 37 23.37 27.86 -5.54
N GLN A 38 22.96 29.03 -6.02
CA GLN A 38 22.60 30.12 -5.12
C GLN A 38 21.53 29.60 -4.15
N LYS A 39 21.69 29.94 -2.87
CA LYS A 39 20.79 29.59 -1.76
C LYS A 39 19.44 30.28 -1.96
N LYS A 40 18.61 29.72 -2.82
CA LYS A 40 17.18 29.99 -2.90
C LYS A 40 16.53 28.93 -2.03
N ASP A 41 15.78 29.35 -1.01
CA ASP A 41 15.17 28.45 -0.03
C ASP A 41 14.57 27.24 -0.72
N GLN A 42 15.19 26.08 -0.48
CA GLN A 42 14.72 24.83 -1.02
C GLN A 42 13.38 24.54 -0.34
N ILE A 43 12.29 24.83 -1.03
CA ILE A 43 11.04 24.13 -0.78
C ILE A 43 11.37 22.66 -1.05
N GLN A 44 11.58 21.89 0.01
CA GLN A 44 11.62 20.44 -0.04
C GLN A 44 10.26 20.00 -0.54
N ILE A 45 10.11 19.79 -1.86
CA ILE A 45 8.92 19.14 -2.39
C ILE A 45 8.97 17.72 -1.81
N LYS A 46 8.19 17.47 -0.75
CA LYS A 46 7.95 16.10 -0.24
C LYS A 46 7.42 15.32 -1.44
N ARG A 47 8.25 14.48 -2.04
CA ARG A 47 7.75 13.34 -2.84
C ARG A 47 6.77 12.61 -1.92
N SER A 48 5.61 12.16 -2.42
CA SER A 48 4.68 11.38 -1.62
C SER A 48 5.42 10.15 -1.09
N GLY A 49 5.94 10.26 0.14
CA GLY A 49 6.74 9.21 0.73
C GLY A 49 5.83 8.05 1.05
N THR A 50 6.26 6.84 0.73
CA THR A 50 5.71 5.66 1.36
C THR A 50 6.22 5.63 2.79
N TRP A 51 5.33 5.52 3.77
CA TRP A 51 5.68 5.34 5.17
C TRP A 51 6.00 3.88 5.41
N ASN A 52 7.15 3.57 6.00
CA ASN A 52 7.50 2.21 6.40
C ASN A 52 7.45 2.11 7.92
N LEU A 53 6.46 1.37 8.43
CA LEU A 53 6.21 1.14 9.85
C LEU A 53 6.49 -0.33 10.23
N THR A 54 7.46 -0.98 9.58
CA THR A 54 7.87 -2.35 9.90
C THR A 54 8.10 -2.53 11.41
N GLY A 55 7.50 -3.57 11.97
CA GLY A 55 7.55 -3.87 13.41
C GLY A 55 6.79 -2.89 14.30
N SER A 56 6.06 -1.94 13.73
CA SER A 56 5.27 -0.94 14.45
C SER A 56 3.80 -0.99 14.02
N PRO A 57 3.03 -1.98 14.52
CA PRO A 57 1.60 -2.06 14.27
C PRO A 57 0.85 -0.77 14.62
N ILE A 58 -0.18 -0.47 13.84
CA ILE A 58 -1.11 0.63 14.14
C ILE A 58 -2.26 0.06 14.95
N LEU A 59 -2.46 0.55 16.17
CA LEU A 59 -3.63 0.30 16.98
C LEU A 59 -4.38 1.60 17.23
N ILE A 60 -5.66 1.63 16.88
CA ILE A 60 -6.57 2.73 17.20
C ILE A 60 -7.79 2.17 17.93
N ASP A 61 -8.12 2.70 19.10
CA ASP A 61 -9.33 2.37 19.86
C ASP A 61 -9.96 3.67 20.39
N ASP A 62 -11.14 4.04 19.88
CA ASP A 62 -11.81 5.27 20.29
C ASP A 62 -12.37 5.20 21.74
N LEU A 63 -12.38 4.02 22.37
CA LEU A 63 -12.63 3.90 23.82
C LEU A 63 -11.37 4.14 24.67
N ASP A 64 -10.19 4.17 24.07
CA ASP A 64 -8.92 4.46 24.75
C ASP A 64 -8.52 5.93 24.55
N VAL A 65 -8.36 6.65 25.67
CA VAL A 65 -7.94 8.05 25.67
C VAL A 65 -6.53 8.27 25.08
N ASN A 66 -5.69 7.23 25.07
CA ASN A 66 -4.31 7.29 24.60
C ASN A 66 -4.09 6.71 23.20
N LEU A 67 -5.07 6.01 22.64
CA LEU A 67 -4.94 5.31 21.35
C LEU A 67 -6.08 5.66 20.38
N ASN A 68 -6.74 6.80 20.52
CA ASN A 68 -7.81 7.22 19.60
C ASN A 68 -7.27 7.98 18.38
N TRP A 69 -8.14 8.16 17.38
CA TRP A 69 -7.80 8.83 16.12
C TRP A 69 -7.21 10.23 16.29
N SER A 70 -7.79 11.04 17.18
CA SER A 70 -7.35 12.44 17.34
C SER A 70 -5.90 12.51 17.80
N LYS A 71 -5.50 11.62 18.72
CA LYS A 71 -4.12 11.50 19.17
C LYS A 71 -3.22 10.94 18.08
N THR A 72 -3.65 9.87 17.40
CA THR A 72 -2.87 9.27 16.31
C THR A 72 -2.59 10.28 15.19
N ALA A 73 -3.60 11.02 14.73
CA ALA A 73 -3.45 12.04 13.68
C ALA A 73 -2.63 13.27 14.12
N LEU A 74 -2.62 13.58 15.41
CA LEU A 74 -1.81 14.68 15.96
C LEU A 74 -0.32 14.30 16.06
N GLU A 75 -0.04 13.05 16.46
CA GLU A 75 1.30 12.59 16.80
C GLU A 75 2.05 11.95 15.63
N ASN A 76 1.35 11.59 14.54
CA ASN A 76 1.93 10.84 13.43
C ASN A 76 1.70 11.49 12.07
N ASP A 77 2.79 11.88 11.40
CA ASP A 77 2.76 12.48 10.06
C ASP A 77 2.09 11.61 8.97
N TRP A 78 1.99 10.30 9.20
CA TRP A 78 1.36 9.35 8.27
C TRP A 78 -0.16 9.24 8.41
N CYS A 79 -0.72 9.83 9.47
CA CYS A 79 -2.15 9.91 9.71
C CYS A 79 -2.61 11.36 9.61
N SER A 80 -3.65 11.63 8.83
CA SER A 80 -4.17 13.00 8.65
C SER A 80 -5.70 13.02 8.71
N GLY A 81 -6.29 14.22 8.70
CA GLY A 81 -7.74 14.41 8.70
C GLY A 81 -8.34 14.67 10.08
N SER A 82 -9.67 14.70 10.16
CA SER A 82 -10.41 14.97 11.41
C SER A 82 -11.62 14.05 11.62
N GLY A 83 -11.76 12.99 10.80
CA GLY A 83 -12.84 12.01 10.95
C GLY A 83 -14.23 12.45 10.47
N THR A 84 -14.33 13.59 9.79
CA THR A 84 -15.61 14.08 9.25
C THR A 84 -15.82 13.59 7.82
N TRP A 85 -17.06 13.65 7.31
CA TRP A 85 -17.37 13.28 5.92
C TRP A 85 -16.52 14.03 4.88
N ASP A 86 -16.31 15.33 5.10
CA ASP A 86 -15.52 16.19 4.20
C ASP A 86 -14.01 16.07 4.44
N ASN A 87 -13.60 15.65 5.65
CA ASN A 87 -12.21 15.51 6.05
C ASN A 87 -11.98 14.21 6.85
N PRO A 88 -12.08 13.03 6.20
CA PRO A 88 -11.92 11.75 6.86
C PRO A 88 -10.53 11.62 7.46
N TYR A 89 -10.40 10.82 8.53
CA TYR A 89 -9.08 10.35 8.89
C TYR A 89 -8.50 9.49 7.76
N LYS A 90 -7.21 9.65 7.46
CA LYS A 90 -6.54 8.92 6.39
C LYS A 90 -5.27 8.27 6.89
N ILE A 91 -5.19 6.96 6.70
CA ILE A 91 -3.96 6.18 6.75
C ILE A 91 -3.64 5.82 5.31
N GLU A 92 -2.58 6.42 4.75
CA GLU A 92 -2.27 6.26 3.34
C GLU A 92 -0.80 6.07 3.02
N ASN A 93 -0.53 5.26 1.98
CA ASN A 93 0.83 4.96 1.53
C ASN A 93 1.69 4.33 2.63
N VAL A 94 1.10 3.51 3.51
CA VAL A 94 1.79 2.87 4.63
C VAL A 94 2.14 1.43 4.28
N THR A 95 3.38 1.02 4.55
CA THR A 95 3.83 -0.37 4.50
C THR A 95 4.15 -0.87 5.90
N ILE A 96 3.60 -2.02 6.30
CA ILE A 96 3.85 -2.67 7.58
C ILE A 96 4.19 -4.14 7.34
N ASP A 97 5.42 -4.52 7.71
CA ASP A 97 5.77 -5.90 8.04
C ASP A 97 5.50 -6.09 9.54
N GLY A 98 4.50 -6.90 9.87
CA GLY A 98 4.06 -7.15 11.25
C GLY A 98 5.05 -7.96 12.08
N GLN A 99 6.09 -8.54 11.47
CA GLN A 99 7.13 -9.34 12.13
C GLN A 99 6.58 -10.46 13.04
N SER A 100 5.39 -10.99 12.71
CA SER A 100 4.69 -11.98 13.55
C SER A 100 4.40 -11.50 14.98
N LEU A 101 4.19 -10.20 15.18
CA LEU A 101 3.81 -9.63 16.48
C LEU A 101 2.30 -9.64 16.70
N ASN A 102 1.58 -8.73 16.01
CA ASN A 102 0.15 -8.48 16.19
C ASN A 102 -0.51 -8.28 14.81
N SER A 103 -1.81 -7.97 14.77
CA SER A 103 -2.46 -7.39 13.60
C SER A 103 -1.71 -6.13 13.13
N CYS A 104 -1.47 -5.96 11.83
CA CYS A 104 -0.65 -4.83 11.36
C CYS A 104 -1.39 -3.49 11.51
N ILE A 105 -2.68 -3.47 11.18
CA ILE A 105 -3.57 -2.34 11.43
C ILE A 105 -4.80 -2.88 12.16
N GLU A 106 -5.02 -2.46 13.39
CA GLU A 106 -6.19 -2.79 14.20
C GLU A 106 -6.91 -1.50 14.59
N ILE A 107 -8.21 -1.41 14.27
CA ILE A 107 -9.04 -0.25 14.61
C ILE A 107 -10.31 -0.75 15.29
N LYS A 108 -10.63 -0.14 16.43
CA LYS A 108 -11.69 -0.61 17.32
C LYS A 108 -12.64 0.50 17.73
N ASN A 109 -13.90 0.13 17.93
CA ASN A 109 -14.92 0.95 18.57
C ASN A 109 -15.12 2.33 17.96
N SER A 110 -14.95 2.45 16.65
CA SER A 110 -14.86 3.74 15.97
C SER A 110 -16.07 3.97 15.06
N ASN A 111 -16.72 5.14 15.21
CA ASN A 111 -17.86 5.53 14.37
C ASN A 111 -17.54 6.72 13.45
N VAL A 112 -16.30 7.20 13.47
CA VAL A 112 -15.83 8.32 12.63
C VAL A 112 -15.58 7.84 11.20
N TYR A 113 -15.60 8.77 10.23
CA TYR A 113 -15.29 8.41 8.86
C TYR A 113 -13.77 8.37 8.66
N PHE A 114 -13.25 7.22 8.28
CA PHE A 114 -11.85 7.08 7.89
C PHE A 114 -11.65 6.29 6.59
N ILE A 115 -10.47 6.48 6.01
CA ILE A 115 -10.02 5.83 4.78
C ILE A 115 -8.64 5.23 5.03
N ILE A 116 -8.53 3.92 4.85
CA ILE A 116 -7.25 3.21 4.70
C ILE A 116 -7.02 3.03 3.21
N GLN A 117 -5.96 3.62 2.66
CA GLN A 117 -5.71 3.56 1.22
C GLN A 117 -4.25 3.37 0.81
N ASN A 118 -4.03 2.57 -0.23
CA ASN A 118 -2.70 2.29 -0.77
C ASN A 118 -1.72 1.79 0.31
N CYS A 119 -2.20 0.93 1.21
CA CYS A 119 -1.38 0.32 2.25
C CYS A 119 -0.91 -1.07 1.83
N ILE A 120 0.25 -1.50 2.32
CA ILE A 120 0.79 -2.85 2.14
C ILE A 120 1.05 -3.44 3.52
N VAL A 121 0.30 -4.48 3.90
CA VAL A 121 0.42 -5.12 5.21
C VAL A 121 0.64 -6.62 5.05
N TYR A 122 1.62 -7.16 5.76
CA TYR A 122 2.02 -8.57 5.67
C TYR A 122 2.73 -9.05 6.96
N ASN A 123 2.82 -10.37 7.12
CA ASN A 123 3.43 -11.02 8.29
C ASN A 123 2.83 -10.57 9.63
N SER A 124 1.50 -10.51 9.74
CA SER A 124 0.83 -10.30 11.03
C SER A 124 1.19 -11.39 12.07
N GLY A 125 0.91 -11.11 13.35
CA GLY A 125 1.06 -12.05 14.47
C GLY A 125 0.36 -13.39 14.27
N PRO A 126 0.71 -14.45 15.00
CA PRO A 126 0.07 -15.75 14.87
C PRO A 126 -1.31 -15.78 15.53
N SER A 127 -2.19 -16.66 15.05
CA SER A 127 -3.45 -17.05 15.70
C SER A 127 -4.45 -15.91 15.92
N ASP A 128 -5.40 -15.77 15.00
CA ASP A 128 -6.54 -14.84 15.05
C ASP A 128 -6.20 -13.36 14.77
N GLU A 129 -4.96 -13.09 14.33
CA GLU A 129 -4.52 -11.77 13.90
C GLU A 129 -4.77 -11.54 12.42
N SER A 130 -4.73 -10.27 11.99
CA SER A 130 -5.02 -9.88 10.62
C SER A 130 -4.00 -8.88 10.05
N GLY A 131 -3.85 -8.86 8.73
CA GLY A 131 -3.20 -7.72 8.08
C GLY A 131 -3.93 -6.42 8.42
N LEU A 132 -5.26 -6.43 8.33
CA LEU A 132 -6.12 -5.31 8.70
C LEU A 132 -7.36 -5.84 9.43
N TYR A 133 -7.55 -5.42 10.68
CA TYR A 133 -8.68 -5.80 11.53
C TYR A 133 -9.51 -4.58 11.95
N LEU A 134 -10.81 -4.60 11.65
CA LEU A 134 -11.77 -3.64 12.17
C LEU A 134 -12.76 -4.34 13.11
N PHE A 135 -12.88 -3.86 14.36
CA PHE A 135 -13.80 -4.38 15.36
C PHE A 135 -14.76 -3.29 15.87
N ASN A 136 -16.07 -3.50 15.75
CA ASN A 136 -17.06 -2.50 16.15
C ASN A 136 -16.80 -1.13 15.48
N VAL A 137 -16.63 -1.14 14.16
CA VAL A 137 -16.31 0.03 13.34
C VAL A 137 -17.41 0.32 12.34
N ASN A 138 -17.71 1.61 12.11
CA ASN A 138 -18.71 2.00 11.12
C ASN A 138 -18.21 3.04 10.11
N ASN A 139 -18.95 3.15 9.00
CA ASN A 139 -18.89 4.28 8.05
C ASN A 139 -17.50 4.54 7.47
N SER A 140 -16.76 3.53 7.03
CA SER A 140 -15.34 3.69 6.66
C SER A 140 -14.98 2.94 5.37
N ARG A 141 -13.78 3.20 4.84
CA ARG A 141 -13.36 2.66 3.53
C ARG A 141 -11.97 2.06 3.58
N ILE A 142 -11.81 0.90 2.95
CA ILE A 142 -10.53 0.23 2.71
C ILE A 142 -10.35 0.17 1.20
N ILE A 143 -9.33 0.85 0.67
CA ILE A 143 -9.19 1.11 -0.76
C ILE A 143 -7.79 0.75 -1.25
N ASN A 144 -7.67 0.03 -2.37
CA ASN A 144 -6.41 -0.20 -3.08
C ASN A 144 -5.24 -0.67 -2.19
N SER A 145 -5.53 -1.43 -1.15
CA SER A 145 -4.54 -1.91 -0.18
C SER A 145 -4.25 -3.40 -0.42
N THR A 146 -3.03 -3.82 -0.11
CA THR A 146 -2.58 -5.21 -0.22
C THR A 146 -2.41 -5.78 1.18
N CYS A 147 -3.19 -6.81 1.52
CA CYS A 147 -3.09 -7.54 2.77
C CYS A 147 -2.69 -8.99 2.45
N SER A 148 -1.39 -9.30 2.49
CA SER A 148 -0.88 -10.56 1.94
C SER A 148 0.08 -11.28 2.87
N ASN A 149 0.24 -12.59 2.72
CA ASN A 149 1.19 -13.40 3.50
C ASN A 149 0.94 -13.36 5.02
N ASN A 150 -0.32 -13.19 5.43
CA ASN A 150 -0.74 -13.35 6.81
C ASN A 150 -1.17 -14.82 6.99
N ASN A 151 -0.17 -15.71 7.03
CA ASN A 151 -0.34 -17.16 7.14
C ASN A 151 -0.50 -17.59 8.62
N ASN A 152 -0.79 -18.88 8.88
CA ASN A 152 -1.02 -19.47 10.21
C ASN A 152 -2.35 -19.07 10.87
N TYR A 153 -3.47 -19.41 10.22
CA TYR A 153 -4.83 -19.13 10.72
C TYR A 153 -5.18 -17.64 10.83
N ASN A 154 -4.53 -16.81 10.04
CA ASN A 154 -4.68 -15.36 10.04
C ASN A 154 -5.44 -14.84 8.82
N PHE A 155 -5.94 -13.62 8.94
CA PHE A 155 -6.81 -13.00 7.95
C PHE A 155 -6.07 -11.90 7.17
N GLY A 156 -6.42 -11.70 5.90
CA GLY A 156 -5.98 -10.52 5.16
C GLY A 156 -6.68 -9.27 5.70
N ILE A 157 -8.00 -9.21 5.47
CA ILE A 157 -8.90 -8.18 5.99
C ILE A 157 -9.98 -8.87 6.82
N ARG A 158 -10.12 -8.48 8.09
CA ARG A 158 -11.17 -8.98 8.98
C ARG A 158 -12.04 -7.81 9.44
N LEU A 159 -13.36 -7.95 9.28
CA LEU A 159 -14.35 -7.06 9.88
C LEU A 159 -15.18 -7.87 10.87
N SER A 160 -15.30 -7.39 12.10
CA SER A 160 -16.13 -8.01 13.13
C SER A 160 -17.05 -6.96 13.77
N SER A 161 -18.34 -7.27 13.86
CA SER A 161 -19.38 -6.38 14.41
C SER A 161 -19.36 -4.97 13.80
N SER A 162 -19.04 -4.85 12.51
CA SER A 162 -18.78 -3.56 11.84
C SER A 162 -19.80 -3.31 10.75
N ASN A 163 -20.21 -2.07 10.51
CA ASN A 163 -21.28 -1.77 9.54
C ASN A 163 -20.89 -0.65 8.56
N ASN A 164 -21.46 -0.67 7.35
CA ASN A 164 -21.26 0.36 6.34
C ASN A 164 -19.78 0.60 6.00
N ILE A 165 -19.05 -0.50 5.75
CA ILE A 165 -17.64 -0.48 5.33
C ILE A 165 -17.53 -0.76 3.84
N THR A 166 -16.87 0.12 3.09
CA THR A 166 -16.57 -0.13 1.67
C THR A 166 -15.19 -0.77 1.53
N ILE A 167 -15.12 -1.95 0.91
CA ILE A 167 -13.86 -2.61 0.53
C ILE A 167 -13.74 -2.59 -0.99
N PHE A 168 -12.80 -1.82 -1.54
CA PHE A 168 -12.69 -1.60 -2.99
C PHE A 168 -11.24 -1.67 -3.50
N GLY A 169 -11.00 -2.47 -4.55
CA GLY A 169 -9.69 -2.54 -5.22
C GLY A 169 -8.56 -3.16 -4.39
N ASN A 170 -8.88 -3.85 -3.29
CA ASN A 170 -7.88 -4.46 -2.42
C ASN A 170 -7.42 -5.84 -2.95
N VAL A 171 -6.18 -6.20 -2.61
CA VAL A 171 -5.61 -7.52 -2.88
C VAL A 171 -5.40 -8.24 -1.54
N ALA A 172 -6.03 -9.41 -1.37
CA ALA A 172 -5.91 -10.21 -0.16
C ALA A 172 -5.55 -11.67 -0.48
N ASN A 173 -4.28 -11.92 -0.81
CA ASN A 173 -3.78 -13.24 -1.23
C ASN A 173 -2.81 -13.84 -0.20
N ASN A 174 -2.62 -15.16 -0.26
CA ASN A 174 -1.72 -15.89 0.65
C ASN A 174 -2.02 -15.61 2.14
N ASN A 175 -3.31 -15.69 2.50
CA ASN A 175 -3.78 -15.63 3.88
C ASN A 175 -4.63 -16.88 4.14
N TYR A 176 -4.89 -17.25 5.40
CA TYR A 176 -5.82 -18.35 5.69
C TYR A 176 -7.24 -18.03 5.21
N HIS A 177 -7.68 -16.80 5.48
CA HIS A 177 -8.83 -16.18 4.81
C HIS A 177 -8.41 -14.84 4.21
N GLY A 178 -8.73 -14.60 2.94
CA GLY A 178 -8.43 -13.33 2.29
C GLY A 178 -9.19 -12.17 2.93
N ILE A 179 -10.52 -12.25 2.89
CA ILE A 179 -11.43 -11.27 3.50
C ILE A 179 -12.47 -12.05 4.32
N LEU A 180 -12.66 -11.67 5.58
CA LEU A 180 -13.67 -12.26 6.46
C LEU A 180 -14.56 -11.17 7.06
N LEU A 181 -15.87 -11.41 7.04
CA LEU A 181 -16.89 -10.57 7.65
C LEU A 181 -17.63 -11.40 8.71
N GLU A 182 -17.60 -10.95 9.96
CA GLU A 182 -18.25 -11.61 11.10
C GLU A 182 -19.24 -10.64 11.73
N ASN A 183 -20.52 -10.99 11.73
CA ASN A 183 -21.58 -10.13 12.28
C ASN A 183 -21.51 -8.68 11.73
N SER A 184 -21.14 -8.54 10.45
CA SER A 184 -20.85 -7.25 9.77
C SER A 184 -21.71 -7.07 8.52
#